data_AF-A0A955T3X8-F1
#
_entry.id   AF-A0A955T3X8-F1
#
_cell.length_a   1.000
_cell.length_b   1.000
_cell.length_c   1.000
_cell.angle_alpha   90.00
_cell.angle_beta   90.00
_cell.angle_gamma   90.00
#
_symmetry.space_group_name_H-M   'P 1'
#
loop_
_entity.id
_entity.type
_entity.pdbx_description
1 polymer ?
#
loop_
_entity_poly.entity_id
_entity_poly.type
_entity_poly.pdbx_seq_one_letter_code
_entity_poly.pdbx_strand_id
1 'polypeptide(L)'
;HVRAAAVRVVPQWTKELTDPVNLLAERVRDDNPRVRLEAVRALAQFPSAQSANLALNALDYDMDRFLDHALWLTVDELTDQWLPRVQAGEDVFEGSPKKLLYALEVVDQPTIVPPLIGVLSKKDLDDGSRKKALELVAKFGNAENMRSILDRVLDKNTSDSDRANLLAALIDATESRGLIPSGDLSGLSNLFESANDGLRRLAFRAAGRWKIESTRGILSSVALEGDSVATRSAAIDALSELGGAESQKTLVKLIDSDTNTQLRIQGVMALANLDLGEASKKAVEILAGLGEGEDPTELFNAFLQRKNGPKKLAEALAEIQLPPDVAKLGVRLIGGTGRSEPELIAA
;
A
#
# COMPACT_ATOMS: atom_id res chain seq x y z
N HIS A 1 37.52 -20.17 17.60
CA HIS A 1 38.15 -21.09 16.61
C HIS A 1 37.83 -22.55 16.87
N VAL A 2 38.11 -23.10 18.07
CA VAL A 2 37.81 -24.52 18.38
C VAL A 2 36.33 -24.88 18.23
N ARG A 3 35.41 -24.07 18.80
CA ARG A 3 33.96 -24.31 18.64
C ARG A 3 33.52 -24.34 17.18
N ALA A 4 33.95 -23.36 16.39
CA ALA A 4 33.63 -23.29 14.96
C ALA A 4 34.14 -24.51 14.17
N ALA A 5 35.36 -24.98 14.47
CA ALA A 5 35.89 -26.21 13.88
C ALA A 5 35.11 -27.46 14.30
N ALA A 6 34.69 -27.54 15.56
CA ALA A 6 33.86 -28.62 16.07
C ALA A 6 32.50 -28.67 15.38
N VAL A 7 31.88 -27.51 15.12
CA VAL A 7 30.60 -27.42 14.39
C VAL A 7 30.75 -27.94 12.96
N ARG A 8 31.85 -27.59 12.28
CA ARG A 8 32.10 -28.01 10.89
C ARG A 8 32.18 -29.53 10.70
N VAL A 9 32.61 -30.27 11.71
CA VAL A 9 32.74 -31.74 11.61
C VAL A 9 31.45 -32.48 11.96
N VAL A 10 30.43 -31.81 12.54
CA VAL A 10 29.15 -32.44 12.92
C VAL A 10 28.49 -33.21 11.75
N PRO A 11 28.40 -32.67 10.52
CA PRO A 11 27.81 -33.41 9.40
C PRO A 11 28.56 -34.68 9.00
N GLN A 12 29.84 -34.80 9.37
CA GLN A 12 30.66 -35.98 9.07
C GLN A 12 30.50 -37.08 10.14
N TRP A 13 30.00 -36.73 11.33
CA TRP A 13 29.93 -37.63 12.49
C TRP A 13 28.49 -37.98 12.86
N THR A 14 27.61 -38.07 11.85
CA THR A 14 26.17 -38.32 12.06
C THR A 14 25.86 -39.69 12.64
N LYS A 15 26.78 -40.66 12.53
CA LYS A 15 26.62 -42.01 13.11
C LYS A 15 27.07 -42.08 14.56
N GLU A 16 27.96 -41.18 14.95
CA GLU A 16 28.60 -41.12 16.26
C GLU A 16 27.90 -40.12 17.20
N LEU A 17 27.18 -39.15 16.65
CA LEU A 17 26.48 -38.11 17.39
C LEU A 17 24.98 -38.42 17.52
N THR A 18 24.48 -38.29 18.74
CA THR A 18 23.04 -38.27 19.01
C THR A 18 22.48 -36.90 18.63
N ASP A 19 21.48 -36.89 17.75
CA ASP A 19 20.76 -35.69 17.29
C ASP A 19 21.68 -34.54 16.81
N PRO A 20 22.44 -34.77 15.71
CA PRO A 20 23.37 -33.77 15.19
C PRO A 20 22.68 -32.46 14.78
N VAL A 21 21.40 -32.51 14.38
CA VAL A 21 20.63 -31.32 13.98
C VAL A 21 20.35 -30.42 15.18
N ASN A 22 19.94 -30.98 16.32
CA ASN A 22 19.73 -30.18 17.53
C ASN A 22 21.06 -29.60 18.07
N LEU A 23 22.17 -30.34 17.98
CA LEU A 23 23.49 -29.81 18.31
C LEU A 23 23.86 -28.58 17.46
N LEU A 24 23.51 -28.58 16.17
CA LEU A 24 23.71 -27.43 15.29
C LEU A 24 22.74 -26.29 15.61
N ALA A 25 21.48 -26.59 15.92
CA ALA A 25 20.48 -25.59 16.31
C ALA A 25 20.95 -24.71 17.48
N GLU A 26 21.56 -25.32 18.50
CA GLU A 26 22.13 -24.57 19.63
C GLU A 26 23.29 -23.65 19.19
N ARG A 27 24.05 -24.04 18.15
CA ARG A 27 25.23 -23.29 17.69
C ARG A 27 24.88 -22.17 16.73
N VAL A 28 23.72 -22.22 16.06
CA VAL A 28 23.16 -21.06 15.34
C VAL A 28 22.92 -19.88 16.28
N ARG A 29 22.74 -20.15 17.58
CA ARG A 29 22.50 -19.16 18.64
C ARG A 29 23.76 -18.75 19.43
N ASP A 30 24.93 -19.18 18.99
CA ASP A 30 26.20 -18.92 19.69
C ASP A 30 26.57 -17.42 19.63
N ASP A 31 27.15 -16.87 20.71
CA ASP A 31 27.58 -15.47 20.78
C ASP A 31 28.59 -15.09 19.68
N ASN A 32 29.39 -16.04 19.22
CA ASN A 32 30.43 -15.80 18.23
C ASN A 32 29.89 -15.95 16.80
N PRO A 33 29.96 -14.90 15.95
CA PRO A 33 29.40 -14.92 14.59
C PRO A 33 29.99 -16.02 13.70
N ARG A 34 31.26 -16.39 13.91
CA ARG A 34 31.88 -17.48 13.15
C ARG A 34 31.30 -18.84 13.53
N VAL A 35 30.91 -19.05 14.78
CA VAL A 35 30.28 -20.32 15.19
C VAL A 35 28.88 -20.41 14.59
N ARG A 36 28.12 -19.29 14.62
CA ARG A 36 26.80 -19.21 13.95
C ARG A 36 26.92 -19.53 12.47
N LEU A 37 27.89 -18.95 11.78
CA LEU A 37 28.13 -19.19 10.35
C LEU A 37 28.39 -20.66 10.06
N GLU A 38 29.31 -21.30 10.78
CA GLU A 38 29.60 -22.73 10.57
C GLU A 38 28.37 -23.59 10.87
N ALA A 39 27.55 -23.23 11.86
CA ALA A 39 26.34 -23.97 12.21
C ALA A 39 25.28 -23.86 11.10
N VAL A 40 25.06 -22.65 10.60
CA VAL A 40 24.17 -22.37 9.46
C VAL A 40 24.61 -23.16 8.22
N ARG A 41 25.91 -23.19 7.90
CA ARG A 41 26.41 -23.97 6.76
C ARG A 41 26.36 -25.48 6.98
N ALA A 42 26.59 -25.94 8.21
CA ALA A 42 26.49 -27.36 8.55
C ALA A 42 25.04 -27.88 8.41
N LEU A 43 24.03 -27.06 8.72
CA LEU A 43 22.61 -27.41 8.56
C LEU A 43 22.21 -27.70 7.10
N ALA A 44 22.90 -27.11 6.11
CA ALA A 44 22.65 -27.41 4.70
C ALA A 44 22.89 -28.90 4.34
N GLN A 45 23.71 -29.61 5.14
CA GLN A 45 24.00 -31.03 4.96
C GLN A 45 22.91 -31.96 5.49
N PHE A 46 21.81 -31.40 6.05
CA PHE A 46 20.67 -32.14 6.58
C PHE A 46 19.37 -31.71 5.87
N PRO A 47 19.12 -32.17 4.62
CA PRO A 47 18.01 -31.70 3.79
C PRO A 47 16.65 -31.86 4.48
N SER A 48 16.09 -30.76 4.97
CA SER A 48 14.79 -30.73 5.65
C SER A 48 14.29 -29.29 5.81
N ALA A 49 12.97 -29.13 5.84
CA ALA A 49 12.33 -27.85 6.17
C ALA A 49 12.74 -27.35 7.56
N GLN A 50 12.90 -28.29 8.51
CA GLN A 50 13.37 -28.01 9.85
C GLN A 50 14.77 -27.40 9.85
N SER A 51 15.71 -27.91 9.04
CA SER A 51 17.06 -27.34 8.98
C SER A 51 17.09 -25.92 8.42
N ALA A 52 16.22 -25.60 7.44
CA ALA A 52 16.05 -24.24 6.95
C ALA A 52 15.50 -23.31 8.05
N ASN A 53 14.46 -23.72 8.77
CA ASN A 53 13.91 -22.95 9.89
C ASN A 53 14.94 -22.74 11.02
N LEU A 54 15.71 -23.78 11.36
CA LEU A 54 16.76 -23.69 12.36
C LEU A 54 17.89 -22.74 11.95
N ALA A 55 18.31 -22.76 10.67
CA ALA A 55 19.31 -21.84 10.16
C ALA A 55 18.85 -20.38 10.25
N LEU A 56 17.57 -20.11 9.96
CA LEU A 56 16.97 -18.78 10.03
C LEU A 56 16.90 -18.19 11.45
N ASN A 57 17.13 -18.97 12.51
CA ASN A 57 17.33 -18.43 13.86
C ASN A 57 18.56 -17.50 13.95
N ALA A 58 19.48 -17.55 12.98
CA ALA A 58 20.60 -16.61 12.90
C ALA A 58 20.14 -15.15 12.77
N LEU A 59 18.93 -14.92 12.22
CA LEU A 59 18.35 -13.59 12.03
C LEU A 59 18.05 -12.85 13.34
N ASP A 60 18.05 -13.56 14.48
CA ASP A 60 17.83 -12.96 15.81
C ASP A 60 19.11 -12.34 16.40
N TYR A 61 20.23 -12.42 15.66
CA TYR A 61 21.54 -11.92 16.07
C TYR A 61 22.10 -10.93 15.05
N ASP A 62 23.18 -10.24 15.44
CA ASP A 62 23.92 -9.38 14.52
C ASP A 62 24.46 -10.20 13.33
N MET A 63 24.08 -9.75 12.13
CA MET A 63 24.45 -10.34 10.85
C MET A 63 25.62 -9.56 10.25
N ASP A 64 26.77 -10.22 10.12
CA ASP A 64 27.84 -9.75 9.26
C ASP A 64 27.64 -10.25 7.81
N ARG A 65 28.37 -9.66 6.85
CA ARG A 65 28.26 -10.02 5.42
C ARG A 65 28.53 -11.51 5.13
N PHE A 66 29.30 -12.18 5.97
CA PHE A 66 29.66 -13.59 5.76
C PHE A 66 28.57 -14.51 6.31
N LEU A 67 28.03 -14.20 7.49
CA LEU A 67 26.89 -14.91 8.06
C LEU A 67 25.64 -14.73 7.20
N ASP A 68 25.42 -13.52 6.67
CA ASP A 68 24.31 -13.24 5.76
C ASP A 68 24.42 -14.06 4.47
N HIS A 69 25.58 -14.04 3.81
CA HIS A 69 25.79 -14.87 2.63
C HIS A 69 25.67 -16.37 2.92
N ALA A 70 26.18 -16.83 4.07
CA ALA A 70 26.07 -18.22 4.47
C ALA A 70 24.61 -18.64 4.71
N LEU A 71 23.81 -17.76 5.32
CA LEU A 71 22.39 -17.99 5.55
C LEU A 71 21.61 -18.01 4.24
N TRP A 72 21.84 -17.04 3.37
CA TRP A 72 21.25 -16.99 2.03
C TRP A 72 21.51 -18.31 1.28
N LEU A 73 22.78 -18.75 1.22
CA LEU A 73 23.16 -19.98 0.52
C LEU A 73 22.54 -21.23 1.15
N THR A 74 22.47 -21.32 2.48
CA THR A 74 21.86 -22.47 3.17
C THR A 74 20.35 -22.54 2.88
N VAL A 75 19.66 -21.40 2.91
CA VAL A 75 18.23 -21.35 2.67
C VAL A 75 17.92 -21.68 1.20
N ASP A 76 18.74 -21.19 0.27
CA ASP A 76 18.64 -21.48 -1.17
C ASP A 76 18.82 -22.97 -1.46
N GLU A 77 19.91 -23.58 -0.95
CA GLU A 77 20.20 -25.02 -1.10
C GLU A 77 19.09 -25.91 -0.53
N LEU A 78 18.35 -25.42 0.47
CA LEU A 78 17.25 -26.15 1.11
C LEU A 78 15.87 -25.83 0.51
N THR A 79 15.77 -25.02 -0.56
CA THR A 79 14.50 -24.57 -1.17
C THR A 79 13.53 -25.71 -1.43
N ASP A 80 13.99 -26.81 -2.05
CA ASP A 80 13.17 -27.99 -2.36
C ASP A 80 12.54 -28.65 -1.13
N GLN A 81 13.11 -28.41 0.06
CA GLN A 81 12.66 -29.00 1.31
C GLN A 81 11.57 -28.16 2.00
N TRP A 82 11.59 -26.83 1.83
CA TRP A 82 10.71 -25.92 2.56
C TRP A 82 9.66 -25.21 1.70
N LEU A 83 9.99 -24.84 0.44
CA LEU A 83 9.08 -24.04 -0.38
C LEU A 83 7.77 -24.76 -0.73
N PRO A 84 7.77 -26.05 -1.15
CA PRO A 84 6.51 -26.75 -1.44
C PRO A 84 5.57 -26.84 -0.23
N ARG A 85 6.13 -26.96 0.98
CA ARG A 85 5.37 -27.00 2.24
C ARG A 85 4.74 -25.66 2.57
N VAL A 86 5.50 -24.57 2.43
CA VAL A 86 4.98 -23.20 2.56
C VAL A 86 3.85 -22.95 1.56
N GLN A 87 4.00 -23.40 0.31
CA GLN A 87 2.96 -23.28 -0.72
C GLN A 87 1.73 -24.13 -0.42
N ALA A 88 1.89 -25.26 0.27
CA ALA A 88 0.79 -26.07 0.79
C ALA A 88 0.13 -25.48 2.05
N GLY A 89 0.62 -24.35 2.55
CA GLY A 89 0.08 -23.68 3.75
C GLY A 89 0.62 -24.23 5.07
N GLU A 90 1.67 -25.06 5.07
CA GLU A 90 2.33 -25.50 6.29
C GLU A 90 3.07 -24.35 6.96
N ASP A 91 3.02 -24.29 8.29
CA ASP A 91 3.77 -23.31 9.07
C ASP A 91 5.22 -23.74 9.29
N VAL A 92 6.02 -23.69 8.22
CA VAL A 92 7.42 -24.14 8.23
C VAL A 92 8.32 -23.32 9.16
N PHE A 93 8.00 -22.03 9.34
CA PHE A 93 8.83 -21.06 10.06
C PHE A 93 8.19 -20.56 11.35
N GLU A 94 7.37 -21.39 12.00
CA GLU A 94 6.80 -21.15 13.34
C GLU A 94 6.09 -19.80 13.46
N GLY A 95 5.38 -19.40 12.42
CA GLY A 95 4.61 -18.18 12.36
C GLY A 95 5.44 -16.92 12.11
N SER A 96 6.78 -16.99 12.06
CA SER A 96 7.66 -15.82 11.93
C SER A 96 7.59 -15.17 10.55
N PRO A 97 7.01 -13.96 10.41
CA PRO A 97 6.98 -13.25 9.13
C PRO A 97 8.38 -12.90 8.63
N LYS A 98 9.28 -12.51 9.53
CA LYS A 98 10.67 -12.16 9.22
C LYS A 98 11.42 -13.32 8.57
N LYS A 99 11.33 -14.53 9.14
CA LYS A 99 11.96 -15.74 8.59
C LYS A 99 11.38 -16.11 7.24
N LEU A 100 10.05 -16.10 7.12
CA LEU A 100 9.37 -16.42 5.87
C LEU A 100 9.71 -15.42 4.76
N LEU A 101 9.72 -14.12 5.05
CA LEU A 101 10.08 -13.08 4.08
C LEU A 101 11.53 -13.21 3.60
N TYR A 102 12.47 -13.51 4.51
CA TYR A 102 13.85 -13.77 4.11
C TYR A 102 13.93 -14.98 3.18
N ALA A 103 13.29 -16.10 3.54
CA ALA A 103 13.30 -17.31 2.73
C ALA A 103 12.68 -17.09 1.33
N LEU A 104 11.55 -16.38 1.26
CA LEU A 104 10.90 -16.04 0.00
C LEU A 104 11.76 -15.08 -0.85
N GLU A 105 12.47 -14.13 -0.24
CA GLU A 105 13.40 -13.27 -0.96
C GLU A 105 14.55 -14.08 -1.60
N VAL A 106 15.08 -15.08 -0.90
CA VAL A 106 16.15 -15.96 -1.42
C VAL A 106 15.75 -16.64 -2.73
N VAL A 107 14.49 -17.11 -2.83
CA VAL A 107 13.99 -17.84 -4.01
C VAL A 107 13.97 -16.98 -5.27
N ASP A 108 13.75 -15.67 -5.14
CA ASP A 108 13.85 -14.70 -6.24
C ASP A 108 13.01 -15.03 -7.50
N GLN A 109 11.82 -15.63 -7.35
CA GLN A 109 10.96 -16.05 -8.46
C GLN A 109 9.48 -15.70 -8.25
N PRO A 110 8.66 -15.56 -9.33
CA PRO A 110 7.22 -15.31 -9.26
C PRO A 110 6.39 -16.26 -8.37
N THR A 111 6.90 -17.47 -8.14
CA THR A 111 6.26 -18.50 -7.32
C THR A 111 6.12 -18.12 -5.84
N ILE A 112 6.83 -17.07 -5.40
CA ILE A 112 6.79 -16.60 -3.99
C ILE A 112 5.58 -15.72 -3.68
N VAL A 113 4.88 -15.21 -4.70
CA VAL A 113 3.79 -14.26 -4.50
C VAL A 113 2.64 -14.86 -3.68
N PRO A 114 2.17 -16.10 -3.93
CA PRO A 114 1.08 -16.66 -3.14
C PRO A 114 1.37 -16.72 -1.63
N PRO A 115 2.54 -17.21 -1.17
CA PRO A 115 2.93 -17.12 0.25
C PRO A 115 3.00 -15.69 0.83
N LEU A 116 3.43 -14.69 0.05
CA LEU A 116 3.51 -13.29 0.49
C LEU A 116 2.13 -12.70 0.82
N ILE A 117 1.09 -13.15 0.14
CA ILE A 117 -0.30 -12.73 0.40
C ILE A 117 -0.72 -13.18 1.81
N GLY A 118 -0.36 -14.41 2.19
CA GLY A 118 -0.59 -14.92 3.54
C GLY A 118 0.13 -14.10 4.60
N VAL A 119 1.35 -13.63 4.31
CA VAL A 119 2.09 -12.72 5.20
C VAL A 119 1.35 -11.38 5.35
N LEU A 120 0.94 -10.75 4.25
CA LEU A 120 0.26 -9.45 4.25
C LEU A 120 -1.11 -9.47 4.94
N SER A 121 -1.74 -10.64 5.02
CA SER A 121 -3.01 -10.85 5.73
C SER A 121 -2.85 -10.90 7.25
N LYS A 122 -1.64 -11.10 7.78
CA LYS A 122 -1.43 -11.18 9.24
C LYS A 122 -1.74 -9.83 9.91
N LYS A 123 -2.58 -9.88 10.95
CA LYS A 123 -3.04 -8.72 11.70
C LYS A 123 -1.90 -7.92 12.34
N ASP A 124 -0.94 -8.62 12.94
CA ASP A 124 0.14 -8.03 13.73
C ASP A 124 1.48 -7.99 12.96
N LEU A 125 1.42 -7.76 11.64
CA LEU A 125 2.60 -7.61 10.81
C LEU A 125 3.25 -6.23 11.03
N ASP A 126 4.51 -6.21 11.46
CA ASP A 126 5.27 -4.96 11.63
C ASP A 126 5.48 -4.23 10.30
N ASP A 127 5.69 -2.90 10.37
CA ASP A 127 5.82 -2.04 9.20
C ASP A 127 6.99 -2.44 8.28
N GLY A 128 8.09 -2.94 8.86
CA GLY A 128 9.25 -3.40 8.10
C GLY A 128 8.94 -4.64 7.28
N SER A 129 8.34 -5.65 7.91
CA SER A 129 7.89 -6.87 7.24
C SER A 129 6.80 -6.57 6.20
N ARG A 130 5.85 -5.67 6.50
CA ARG A 130 4.81 -5.24 5.57
C ARG A 130 5.42 -4.60 4.33
N LYS A 131 6.30 -3.62 4.51
CA LYS A 131 7.00 -2.95 3.41
C LYS A 131 7.76 -3.96 2.56
N LYS A 132 8.51 -4.87 3.19
CA LYS A 132 9.28 -5.89 2.47
C LYS A 132 8.39 -6.84 1.67
N ALA A 133 7.28 -7.28 2.25
CA ALA A 133 6.31 -8.12 1.57
C ALA A 133 5.72 -7.41 0.33
N LEU A 134 5.35 -6.13 0.46
CA LEU A 134 4.87 -5.31 -0.66
C LEU A 134 5.95 -5.12 -1.74
N GLU A 135 7.21 -4.91 -1.37
CA GLU A 135 8.33 -4.82 -2.33
C GLU A 135 8.51 -6.11 -3.13
N LEU A 136 8.42 -7.27 -2.47
CA LEU A 136 8.53 -8.57 -3.14
C LEU A 136 7.31 -8.84 -4.05
N VAL A 137 6.09 -8.51 -3.58
CA VAL A 137 4.89 -8.57 -4.43
C VAL A 137 5.00 -7.63 -5.62
N ALA A 138 5.54 -6.43 -5.44
CA ALA A 138 5.78 -5.48 -6.52
C ALA A 138 6.85 -5.98 -7.51
N LYS A 139 7.86 -6.70 -7.03
CA LYS A 139 8.93 -7.27 -7.86
C LYS A 139 8.47 -8.46 -8.69
N PHE A 140 7.64 -9.32 -8.11
CA PHE A 140 7.30 -10.65 -8.66
C PHE A 140 5.83 -10.84 -9.03
N GLY A 141 4.99 -9.89 -8.63
CA GLY A 141 3.55 -9.89 -8.88
C GLY A 141 3.22 -9.75 -10.35
N ASN A 142 2.08 -10.33 -10.72
CA ASN A 142 1.47 -10.21 -12.03
C ASN A 142 -0.06 -10.10 -11.84
N ALA A 143 -0.78 -9.83 -12.92
CA ALA A 143 -2.23 -9.62 -12.87
C ALA A 143 -3.01 -10.84 -12.33
N GLU A 144 -2.56 -12.07 -12.62
CA GLU A 144 -3.19 -13.32 -12.14
C GLU A 144 -3.01 -13.53 -10.63
N ASN A 145 -1.81 -13.22 -10.12
CA ASN A 145 -1.53 -13.26 -8.69
C ASN A 145 -2.36 -12.18 -7.96
N MET A 146 -2.46 -10.98 -8.53
CA MET A 146 -3.31 -9.93 -7.99
C MET A 146 -4.80 -10.32 -8.02
N ARG A 147 -5.21 -11.06 -9.06
CA ARG A 147 -6.56 -11.63 -9.14
C ARG A 147 -6.84 -12.62 -8.00
N SER A 148 -5.91 -13.52 -7.73
CA SER A 148 -6.05 -14.47 -6.62
C SER A 148 -6.24 -13.78 -5.26
N ILE A 149 -5.56 -12.63 -5.04
CA ILE A 149 -5.78 -11.79 -3.84
C ILE A 149 -7.18 -11.19 -3.85
N LEU A 150 -7.58 -10.62 -4.99
CA LEU A 150 -8.91 -10.02 -5.12
C LEU A 150 -10.01 -11.06 -4.85
N ASP A 151 -9.87 -12.29 -5.33
CA ASP A 151 -10.82 -13.36 -5.05
C ASP A 151 -10.93 -13.64 -3.54
N ARG A 152 -9.83 -13.59 -2.80
CA ARG A 152 -9.84 -13.69 -1.34
C ARG A 152 -10.49 -12.49 -0.65
N VAL A 153 -10.32 -11.29 -1.20
CA VAL A 153 -11.01 -10.07 -0.75
C VAL A 153 -12.53 -10.17 -1.01
N LEU A 154 -12.94 -10.79 -2.10
CA LEU A 154 -14.35 -10.95 -2.45
C LEU A 154 -15.03 -12.13 -1.71
N ASP A 155 -14.26 -13.09 -1.22
CA ASP A 155 -14.74 -14.20 -0.38
C ASP A 155 -15.30 -13.69 0.95
N LYS A 156 -16.61 -13.92 1.17
CA LYS A 156 -17.33 -13.52 2.38
C LYS A 156 -16.92 -14.31 3.62
N ASN A 157 -16.21 -15.43 3.46
CA ASN A 157 -15.67 -16.20 4.59
C ASN A 157 -14.36 -15.60 5.13
N THR A 158 -13.74 -14.69 4.38
CA THR A 158 -12.58 -13.93 4.86
C THR A 158 -13.04 -12.86 5.83
N SER A 159 -12.33 -12.67 6.95
CA SER A 159 -12.70 -11.62 7.92
C SER A 159 -12.58 -10.22 7.28
N ASP A 160 -13.43 -9.28 7.67
CA ASP A 160 -13.37 -7.91 7.11
C ASP A 160 -12.02 -7.21 7.36
N SER A 161 -11.33 -7.55 8.46
CA SER A 161 -9.99 -7.06 8.74
C SER A 161 -8.98 -7.58 7.71
N ASP A 162 -9.02 -8.87 7.39
CA ASP A 162 -8.10 -9.46 6.42
C ASP A 162 -8.42 -8.97 5.00
N ARG A 163 -9.70 -8.84 4.65
CA ARG A 163 -10.15 -8.26 3.38
C ARG A 163 -9.63 -6.84 3.21
N ALA A 164 -9.68 -6.02 4.26
CA ALA A 164 -9.16 -4.65 4.24
C ALA A 164 -7.64 -4.62 4.05
N ASN A 165 -6.89 -5.45 4.80
CA ASN A 165 -5.44 -5.55 4.68
C ASN A 165 -4.99 -5.99 3.27
N LEU A 166 -5.68 -6.98 2.70
CA LEU A 166 -5.41 -7.46 1.35
C LEU A 166 -5.75 -6.43 0.28
N LEU A 167 -6.88 -5.75 0.40
CA LEU A 167 -7.28 -4.70 -0.55
C LEU A 167 -6.33 -3.50 -0.50
N ALA A 168 -5.87 -3.11 0.71
CA ALA A 168 -4.84 -2.09 0.86
C ALA A 168 -3.54 -2.49 0.16
N ALA A 169 -3.09 -3.74 0.34
CA ALA A 169 -1.89 -4.24 -0.34
C ALA A 169 -2.02 -4.24 -1.88
N LEU A 170 -3.22 -4.54 -2.41
CA LEU A 170 -3.49 -4.46 -3.85
C LEU A 170 -3.42 -3.01 -4.36
N ILE A 171 -3.96 -2.05 -3.61
CA ILE A 171 -3.89 -0.63 -3.95
C ILE A 171 -2.42 -0.17 -3.94
N ASP A 172 -1.64 -0.54 -2.93
CA ASP A 172 -0.22 -0.18 -2.85
C ASP A 172 0.60 -0.77 -4.01
N ALA A 173 0.31 -2.02 -4.41
CA ALA A 173 0.92 -2.64 -5.59
C ALA A 173 0.52 -1.91 -6.89
N THR A 174 -0.71 -1.41 -6.97
CA THR A 174 -1.19 -0.58 -8.09
C THR A 174 -0.44 0.74 -8.14
N GLU A 175 -0.30 1.43 -7.01
CA GLU A 175 0.32 2.77 -6.94
C GLU A 175 1.83 2.73 -7.17
N SER A 176 2.50 1.68 -6.70
CA SER A 176 3.96 1.53 -6.83
C SER A 176 4.40 0.99 -8.20
N ARG A 177 3.61 0.13 -8.86
CA ARG A 177 4.01 -0.59 -10.08
C ARG A 177 3.00 -0.60 -11.21
N GLY A 178 1.79 -0.10 -11.01
CA GLY A 178 0.71 -0.19 -11.99
C GLY A 178 0.15 -1.59 -12.16
N LEU A 179 0.33 -2.48 -11.17
CA LEU A 179 -0.25 -3.83 -11.19
C LEU A 179 -1.74 -3.77 -10.88
N ILE A 180 -2.56 -4.30 -11.78
CA ILE A 180 -4.02 -4.38 -11.63
C ILE A 180 -4.43 -5.86 -11.69
N PRO A 181 -5.37 -6.33 -10.87
CA PRO A 181 -5.91 -7.69 -10.99
C PRO A 181 -6.47 -7.99 -12.39
N SER A 182 -6.25 -9.21 -12.89
CA SER A 182 -6.83 -9.64 -14.17
C SER A 182 -8.34 -9.95 -14.05
N GLY A 183 -8.99 -10.11 -15.20
CA GLY A 183 -10.39 -10.53 -15.28
C GLY A 183 -11.41 -9.46 -14.87
N ASP A 184 -12.61 -9.91 -14.48
CA ASP A 184 -13.73 -9.03 -14.15
C ASP A 184 -13.64 -8.48 -12.71
N LEU A 185 -13.50 -7.16 -12.58
CA LEU A 185 -13.39 -6.46 -11.30
C LEU A 185 -14.74 -5.99 -10.75
N SER A 186 -15.85 -6.22 -11.47
CA SER A 186 -17.18 -5.71 -11.12
C SER A 186 -17.65 -6.14 -9.72
N GLY A 187 -17.24 -7.34 -9.28
CA GLY A 187 -17.55 -7.87 -7.95
C GLY A 187 -17.09 -6.99 -6.78
N LEU A 188 -16.16 -6.06 -7.01
CA LEU A 188 -15.72 -5.10 -6.00
C LEU A 188 -16.86 -4.20 -5.49
N SER A 189 -17.89 -3.95 -6.29
CA SER A 189 -19.05 -3.15 -5.87
C SER A 189 -19.78 -3.75 -4.68
N ASN A 190 -19.69 -5.08 -4.47
CA ASN A 190 -20.30 -5.74 -3.31
C ASN A 190 -19.69 -5.27 -1.97
N LEU A 191 -18.47 -4.73 -1.99
CA LEU A 191 -17.82 -4.18 -0.79
C LEU A 191 -18.33 -2.79 -0.43
N PHE A 192 -19.04 -2.12 -1.34
CA PHE A 192 -19.55 -0.77 -1.13
C PHE A 192 -20.68 -0.75 -0.08
N GLU A 193 -21.26 -1.91 0.21
CA GLU A 193 -22.29 -2.10 1.25
C GLU A 193 -21.71 -2.71 2.54
N SER A 194 -20.38 -2.87 2.63
CA SER A 194 -19.75 -3.44 3.83
C SER A 194 -20.03 -2.57 5.06
N ALA A 195 -20.39 -3.22 6.17
CA ALA A 195 -20.50 -2.57 7.48
C ALA A 195 -19.14 -2.11 8.03
N ASN A 196 -18.04 -2.64 7.50
CA ASN A 196 -16.70 -2.16 7.82
C ASN A 196 -16.37 -0.93 6.97
N ASP A 197 -16.43 0.24 7.59
CA ASP A 197 -16.16 1.53 6.93
C ASP A 197 -14.78 1.62 6.28
N GLY A 198 -13.77 0.99 6.88
CA GLY A 198 -12.42 0.95 6.32
C GLY A 198 -12.38 0.16 5.02
N LEU A 199 -12.96 -1.05 5.02
CA LEU A 199 -13.07 -1.89 3.84
C LEU A 199 -13.89 -1.21 2.73
N ARG A 200 -15.02 -0.60 3.09
CA ARG A 200 -15.89 0.13 2.16
C ARG A 200 -15.14 1.27 1.45
N ARG A 201 -14.39 2.10 2.20
CA ARG A 201 -13.60 3.19 1.61
C ARG A 201 -12.43 2.68 0.76
N LEU A 202 -11.76 1.60 1.17
CA LEU A 202 -10.73 0.97 0.34
C LEU A 202 -11.31 0.46 -0.98
N ALA A 203 -12.53 -0.07 -0.98
CA ALA A 203 -13.21 -0.50 -2.19
C ALA A 203 -13.51 0.67 -3.15
N PHE A 204 -13.94 1.83 -2.64
CA PHE A 204 -14.10 3.03 -3.46
C PHE A 204 -12.79 3.44 -4.13
N ARG A 205 -11.70 3.51 -3.34
CA ARG A 205 -10.37 3.86 -3.87
C ARG A 205 -9.90 2.86 -4.93
N ALA A 206 -10.01 1.56 -4.67
CA ALA A 206 -9.67 0.54 -5.66
C ALA A 206 -10.51 0.66 -6.95
N ALA A 207 -11.81 0.96 -6.84
CA ALA A 207 -12.67 1.16 -8.01
C ALA A 207 -12.25 2.36 -8.87
N GLY A 208 -11.88 3.47 -8.23
CA GLY A 208 -11.32 4.65 -8.90
C GLY A 208 -9.99 4.33 -9.58
N ARG A 209 -9.04 3.78 -8.82
CA ARG A 209 -7.70 3.40 -9.32
C ARG A 209 -7.74 2.43 -10.49
N TRP A 210 -8.55 1.39 -10.40
CA TRP A 210 -8.66 0.36 -11.45
C TRP A 210 -9.65 0.72 -12.55
N LYS A 211 -10.21 1.94 -12.52
CA LYS A 211 -11.09 2.47 -13.56
C LYS A 211 -12.34 1.59 -13.79
N ILE A 212 -12.95 1.10 -12.72
CA ILE A 212 -14.11 0.18 -12.80
C ILE A 212 -15.37 0.96 -13.15
N GLU A 213 -15.65 1.13 -14.43
CA GLU A 213 -16.73 1.98 -14.95
C GLU A 213 -18.13 1.62 -14.41
N SER A 214 -18.40 0.32 -14.20
CA SER A 214 -19.68 -0.16 -13.68
C SER A 214 -20.02 0.37 -12.28
N THR A 215 -19.02 0.83 -11.51
CA THR A 215 -19.20 1.37 -10.15
C THR A 215 -19.59 2.85 -10.15
N ARG A 216 -19.49 3.56 -11.28
CA ARG A 216 -19.68 5.02 -11.37
C ARG A 216 -21.02 5.47 -10.80
N GLY A 217 -22.10 4.78 -11.14
CA GLY A 217 -23.45 5.13 -10.70
C GLY A 217 -23.56 5.10 -9.17
N ILE A 218 -23.03 4.04 -8.55
CA ILE A 218 -23.02 3.89 -7.09
C ILE A 218 -22.13 4.95 -6.44
N LEU A 219 -20.90 5.15 -6.94
CA LEU A 219 -20.00 6.20 -6.43
C LEU A 219 -20.62 7.59 -6.55
N SER A 220 -21.37 7.87 -7.61
CA SER A 220 -22.06 9.15 -7.79
C SER A 220 -23.17 9.37 -6.78
N SER A 221 -23.99 8.35 -6.53
CA SER A 221 -25.00 8.41 -5.46
C SER A 221 -24.35 8.59 -4.09
N VAL A 222 -23.31 7.81 -3.77
CA VAL A 222 -22.60 7.93 -2.49
C VAL A 222 -21.95 9.31 -2.32
N ALA A 223 -21.35 9.88 -3.36
CA ALA A 223 -20.77 11.22 -3.27
C ALA A 223 -21.83 12.29 -2.95
N LEU A 224 -23.03 12.18 -3.53
CA LEU A 224 -24.11 13.16 -3.36
C LEU A 224 -24.94 12.95 -2.08
N GLU A 225 -25.19 11.70 -1.68
CA GLU A 225 -26.24 11.33 -0.72
C GLU A 225 -25.71 10.45 0.43
N GLY A 226 -24.40 10.18 0.48
CA GLY A 226 -23.80 9.29 1.48
C GLY A 226 -24.05 9.73 2.93
N ASP A 227 -24.00 8.75 3.83
CA ASP A 227 -24.36 8.86 5.25
C ASP A 227 -23.44 9.76 6.08
N SER A 228 -22.16 9.82 5.73
CA SER A 228 -21.14 10.56 6.45
C SER A 228 -20.22 11.33 5.51
N VAL A 229 -19.67 12.44 6.00
CA VAL A 229 -18.66 13.22 5.27
C VAL A 229 -17.51 12.31 4.82
N ALA A 230 -17.00 11.44 5.68
CA ALA A 230 -15.90 10.52 5.34
C ALA A 230 -16.25 9.54 4.22
N THR A 231 -17.48 8.99 4.19
CA THR A 231 -17.95 8.10 3.11
C THR A 231 -18.04 8.88 1.80
N ARG A 232 -18.67 10.07 1.84
CA ARG A 232 -18.86 10.94 0.67
C ARG A 232 -17.53 11.40 0.10
N SER A 233 -16.60 11.81 0.96
CA SER A 233 -15.22 12.17 0.61
C SER A 233 -14.51 11.06 -0.16
N ALA A 234 -14.57 9.82 0.33
CA ALA A 234 -13.92 8.70 -0.35
C ALA A 234 -14.55 8.41 -1.73
N ALA A 235 -15.85 8.62 -1.89
CA ALA A 235 -16.51 8.50 -3.19
C ALA A 235 -16.16 9.64 -4.16
N ILE A 236 -16.01 10.88 -3.66
CA ILE A 236 -15.52 12.03 -4.43
C ILE A 236 -14.12 11.74 -4.99
N ASP A 237 -13.21 11.26 -4.15
CA ASP A 237 -11.85 10.91 -4.55
C ASP A 237 -11.86 9.78 -5.58
N ALA A 238 -12.68 8.74 -5.36
CA ALA A 238 -12.85 7.64 -6.31
C ALA A 238 -13.39 8.10 -7.67
N LEU A 239 -14.32 9.06 -7.72
CA LEU A 239 -14.82 9.65 -8.98
C LEU A 239 -13.75 10.46 -9.70
N SER A 240 -12.91 11.18 -8.96
CA SER A 240 -11.73 11.87 -9.50
C SER A 240 -10.75 10.87 -10.11
N GLU A 241 -10.47 9.77 -9.40
CA GLU A 241 -9.57 8.73 -9.89
C GLU A 241 -10.17 7.94 -11.04
N LEU A 242 -11.48 7.70 -11.07
CA LEU A 242 -12.18 7.05 -12.19
C LEU A 242 -12.09 7.93 -13.46
N GLY A 243 -12.33 9.23 -13.29
CA GLY A 243 -12.36 10.22 -14.36
C GLY A 243 -13.56 10.09 -15.29
N GLY A 244 -13.51 10.75 -16.45
CA GLY A 244 -14.59 10.78 -17.44
C GLY A 244 -15.63 11.88 -17.19
N ALA A 245 -16.38 12.22 -18.24
CA ALA A 245 -17.32 13.36 -18.24
C ALA A 245 -18.46 13.22 -17.22
N GLU A 246 -18.94 11.99 -16.98
CA GLU A 246 -20.00 11.75 -15.99
C GLU A 246 -19.49 11.94 -14.55
N SER A 247 -18.22 11.62 -14.25
CA SER A 247 -17.62 12.00 -12.95
C SER A 247 -17.57 13.52 -12.82
N GLN A 248 -17.13 14.23 -13.86
CA GLN A 248 -17.07 15.70 -13.84
C GLN A 248 -18.44 16.31 -13.56
N LYS A 249 -19.49 15.85 -14.24
CA LYS A 249 -20.87 16.31 -14.01
C LYS A 249 -21.33 16.08 -12.57
N THR A 250 -21.06 14.91 -12.00
CA THR A 250 -21.40 14.61 -10.61
C THR A 250 -20.65 15.55 -9.65
N LEU A 251 -19.35 15.78 -9.86
CA LEU A 251 -18.54 16.67 -9.03
C LEU A 251 -19.03 18.11 -9.12
N VAL A 252 -19.36 18.61 -10.32
CA VAL A 252 -19.96 19.94 -10.51
C VAL A 252 -21.29 20.05 -9.76
N LYS A 253 -22.18 19.07 -9.92
CA LYS A 253 -23.45 19.03 -9.19
C LYS A 253 -23.23 19.06 -7.67
N LEU A 254 -22.26 18.31 -7.15
CA LEU A 254 -21.92 18.29 -5.74
C LEU A 254 -21.46 19.68 -5.26
N ILE A 255 -20.57 20.33 -6.00
CA ILE A 255 -20.06 21.66 -5.65
C ILE A 255 -21.18 22.70 -5.64
N ASP A 256 -22.13 22.61 -6.56
CA ASP A 256 -23.20 23.60 -6.73
C ASP A 256 -24.33 23.46 -5.71
N SER A 257 -24.64 22.23 -5.30
CA SER A 257 -25.87 21.92 -4.55
C SER A 257 -25.64 21.52 -3.10
N ASP A 258 -24.43 21.11 -2.72
CA ASP A 258 -24.18 20.66 -1.36
C ASP A 258 -24.11 21.83 -0.36
N THR A 259 -24.62 21.62 0.85
CA THR A 259 -24.60 22.63 1.92
C THR A 259 -23.33 22.58 2.77
N ASN A 260 -22.56 21.49 2.69
CA ASN A 260 -21.32 21.32 3.42
C ASN A 260 -20.14 21.87 2.61
N THR A 261 -19.62 23.02 3.05
CA THR A 261 -18.47 23.69 2.43
C THR A 261 -17.25 22.79 2.28
N GLN A 262 -16.97 21.90 3.25
CA GLN A 262 -15.83 20.97 3.18
C GLN A 262 -15.95 20.01 1.99
N LEU A 263 -17.15 19.46 1.75
CA LEU A 263 -17.40 18.57 0.61
C LEU A 263 -17.35 19.33 -0.71
N ARG A 264 -17.83 20.57 -0.77
CA ARG A 264 -17.70 21.43 -1.94
C ARG A 264 -16.23 21.70 -2.28
N ILE A 265 -15.41 22.03 -1.29
CA ILE A 265 -13.95 22.24 -1.45
C ILE A 265 -13.29 20.97 -1.96
N GLN A 266 -13.60 19.81 -1.38
CA GLN A 266 -13.08 18.54 -1.86
C GLN A 266 -13.54 18.23 -3.29
N GLY A 267 -14.79 18.53 -3.63
CA GLY A 267 -15.32 18.43 -4.98
C GLY A 267 -14.52 19.26 -5.97
N VAL A 268 -14.15 20.49 -5.63
CA VAL A 268 -13.26 21.34 -6.44
C VAL A 268 -11.87 20.70 -6.60
N MET A 269 -11.28 20.19 -5.51
CA MET A 269 -9.98 19.52 -5.57
C MET A 269 -10.01 18.28 -6.47
N ALA A 270 -11.08 17.49 -6.40
CA ALA A 270 -11.33 16.33 -7.24
C ALA A 270 -11.56 16.71 -8.70
N LEU A 271 -12.35 17.76 -8.96
CA LEU A 271 -12.61 18.28 -10.29
C LEU A 271 -11.35 18.85 -10.93
N ALA A 272 -10.47 19.49 -10.16
CA ALA A 272 -9.21 20.05 -10.66
C ALA A 272 -8.26 18.99 -11.26
N ASN A 273 -8.42 17.71 -10.90
CA ASN A 273 -7.69 16.60 -11.53
C ASN A 273 -8.27 16.20 -12.90
N LEU A 274 -9.53 16.57 -13.18
CA LEU A 274 -10.27 16.17 -14.39
C LEU A 274 -10.47 17.33 -15.36
N ASP A 275 -10.80 18.51 -14.85
CA ASP A 275 -11.00 19.74 -15.58
C ASP A 275 -10.56 20.92 -14.70
N LEU A 276 -9.33 21.37 -14.89
CA LEU A 276 -8.75 22.47 -14.13
C LEU A 276 -9.46 23.81 -14.37
N GLY A 277 -10.04 24.00 -15.56
CA GLY A 277 -10.70 25.25 -15.93
C GLY A 277 -12.09 25.37 -15.33
N GLU A 278 -12.87 24.29 -15.33
CA GLU A 278 -14.15 24.28 -14.64
C GLU A 278 -13.95 24.32 -13.12
N ALA A 279 -12.96 23.59 -12.59
CA ALA A 279 -12.63 23.66 -11.18
C ALA A 279 -12.25 25.07 -10.71
N SER A 280 -11.49 25.84 -11.50
CA SER A 280 -11.11 27.21 -11.09
C SER A 280 -12.31 28.14 -11.01
N LYS A 281 -13.28 28.02 -11.93
CA LYS A 281 -14.54 28.78 -11.87
C LYS A 281 -15.34 28.44 -10.61
N LYS A 282 -15.50 27.15 -10.33
CA LYS A 282 -16.18 26.69 -9.11
C LYS A 282 -15.45 27.10 -7.84
N ALA A 283 -14.13 27.13 -7.85
CA ALA A 283 -13.33 27.59 -6.72
C ALA A 283 -13.60 29.07 -6.40
N VAL A 284 -13.58 29.94 -7.40
CA VAL A 284 -13.80 31.39 -7.19
C VAL A 284 -15.24 31.69 -6.76
N GLU A 285 -16.22 30.91 -7.23
CA GLU A 285 -17.61 30.99 -6.74
C GLU A 285 -17.70 30.67 -5.23
N ILE A 286 -16.99 29.63 -4.75
CA ILE A 286 -16.92 29.32 -3.31
C ILE A 286 -16.21 30.44 -2.56
N LEU A 287 -15.02 30.86 -3.02
CA LEU A 287 -14.22 31.92 -2.38
C LEU A 287 -14.99 33.23 -2.24
N ALA A 288 -15.79 33.60 -3.24
CA ALA A 288 -16.62 34.79 -3.21
C ALA A 288 -17.77 34.71 -2.19
N GLY A 289 -18.25 33.50 -1.91
CA GLY A 289 -19.31 33.24 -0.94
C GLY A 289 -18.83 33.00 0.48
N LEU A 290 -17.52 32.98 0.75
CA LEU A 290 -16.99 32.74 2.08
C LEU A 290 -17.33 33.90 3.03
N GLY A 291 -17.80 33.53 4.22
CA GLY A 291 -18.12 34.46 5.31
C GLY A 291 -16.88 34.98 6.05
N GLU A 292 -17.10 35.95 6.95
CA GLU A 292 -16.05 36.49 7.81
C GLU A 292 -15.51 35.39 8.75
N GLY A 293 -14.20 35.13 8.69
CA GLY A 293 -13.53 34.12 9.51
C GLY A 293 -13.44 32.71 8.89
N GLU A 294 -14.01 32.48 7.71
CA GLU A 294 -13.81 31.23 6.98
C GLU A 294 -12.43 31.18 6.29
N ASP A 295 -11.80 30.00 6.28
CA ASP A 295 -10.43 29.82 5.79
C ASP A 295 -10.39 29.39 4.31
N PRO A 296 -9.87 30.23 3.39
CA PRO A 296 -9.76 29.89 1.97
C PRO A 296 -8.52 29.04 1.62
N THR A 297 -7.70 28.67 2.60
CA THR A 297 -6.37 28.08 2.39
C THR A 297 -6.39 26.83 1.53
N GLU A 298 -7.31 25.90 1.77
CA GLU A 298 -7.39 24.65 1.01
C GLU A 298 -7.71 24.88 -0.47
N LEU A 299 -8.61 25.83 -0.77
CA LEU A 299 -8.98 26.17 -2.15
C LEU A 299 -7.80 26.80 -2.89
N PHE A 300 -7.08 27.76 -2.31
CA PHE A 300 -5.88 28.31 -2.95
C PHE A 300 -4.83 27.22 -3.18
N ASN A 301 -4.53 26.41 -2.16
CA ASN A 301 -3.53 25.34 -2.27
C ASN A 301 -3.88 24.31 -3.35
N ALA A 302 -5.17 24.04 -3.58
CA ALA A 302 -5.61 23.18 -4.67
C ALA A 302 -5.07 23.67 -6.03
N PHE A 303 -5.00 24.97 -6.29
CA PHE A 303 -4.49 25.48 -7.56
C PHE A 303 -2.98 25.73 -7.50
N LEU A 304 -2.45 26.26 -6.39
CA LEU A 304 -1.03 26.61 -6.28
C LEU A 304 -0.10 25.39 -6.43
N GLN A 305 -0.54 24.20 -6.04
CA GLN A 305 0.28 22.97 -6.17
C GLN A 305 0.23 22.35 -7.57
N ARG A 306 -0.67 22.80 -8.46
CA ARG A 306 -0.89 22.22 -9.79
C ARG A 306 -0.22 23.04 -10.89
N LYS A 307 0.32 22.34 -11.90
CA LYS A 307 0.82 22.99 -13.11
C LYS A 307 -0.32 23.77 -13.78
N ASN A 308 -0.08 25.04 -14.12
CA ASN A 308 -1.07 25.98 -14.66
C ASN A 308 -2.24 26.35 -13.72
N GLY A 309 -2.27 25.83 -12.49
CA GLY A 309 -3.33 26.14 -11.53
C GLY A 309 -3.41 27.63 -11.17
N PRO A 310 -2.30 28.31 -10.82
CA PRO A 310 -2.33 29.74 -10.50
C PRO A 310 -2.91 30.58 -11.65
N LYS A 311 -2.47 30.31 -12.88
CA LYS A 311 -2.97 30.97 -14.09
C LYS A 311 -4.47 30.78 -14.28
N LYS A 312 -4.98 29.54 -14.11
CA LYS A 312 -6.41 29.26 -14.25
C LYS A 312 -7.25 29.93 -13.17
N LEU A 313 -6.73 30.01 -11.96
CA LEU A 313 -7.39 30.73 -10.88
C LEU A 313 -7.44 32.24 -11.17
N ALA A 314 -6.35 32.83 -11.68
CA ALA A 314 -6.30 34.24 -12.08
C ALA A 314 -7.29 34.55 -13.21
N GLU A 315 -7.35 33.70 -14.24
CA GLU A 315 -8.33 33.80 -15.34
C GLU A 315 -9.78 33.79 -14.80
N ALA A 316 -10.08 32.95 -13.81
CA ALA A 316 -11.42 32.87 -13.21
C ALA A 316 -11.76 34.06 -12.31
N LEU A 317 -10.76 34.64 -11.62
CA LEU A 317 -10.93 35.83 -10.77
C LEU A 317 -11.19 37.11 -11.58
N ALA A 318 -10.83 37.15 -12.86
CA ALA A 318 -11.10 38.30 -13.72
C ALA A 318 -12.59 38.68 -13.80
N GLU A 319 -13.50 37.73 -13.50
CA GLU A 319 -14.95 37.90 -13.55
C GLU A 319 -15.60 38.02 -12.16
N ILE A 320 -14.86 37.82 -11.06
CA ILE A 320 -15.41 37.72 -9.70
C ILE A 320 -14.56 38.51 -8.69
N GLN A 321 -15.20 39.35 -7.89
CA GLN A 321 -14.55 40.02 -6.76
C GLN A 321 -14.64 39.18 -5.48
N LEU A 322 -13.50 38.92 -4.86
CA LEU A 322 -13.44 38.25 -3.56
C LEU A 322 -13.67 39.23 -2.40
N PRO A 323 -14.21 38.76 -1.26
CA PRO A 323 -14.18 39.52 -0.02
C PRO A 323 -12.76 39.98 0.32
N PRO A 324 -12.57 41.22 0.82
CA PRO A 324 -11.23 41.76 1.08
C PRO A 324 -10.34 40.89 1.98
N ASP A 325 -10.92 40.21 2.97
CA ASP A 325 -10.15 39.37 3.88
C ASP A 325 -9.75 38.04 3.24
N VAL A 326 -10.62 37.45 2.41
CA VAL A 326 -10.31 36.28 1.58
C VAL A 326 -9.17 36.61 0.61
N ALA A 327 -9.24 37.77 -0.06
CA ALA A 327 -8.21 38.24 -0.99
C ALA A 327 -6.85 38.45 -0.28
N LYS A 328 -6.83 39.11 0.89
CA LYS A 328 -5.61 39.29 1.69
C LYS A 328 -4.99 37.96 2.10
N LEU A 329 -5.81 36.98 2.50
CA LEU A 329 -5.34 35.64 2.85
C LEU A 329 -4.76 34.94 1.61
N GLY A 330 -5.42 35.03 0.45
CA GLY A 330 -4.92 34.53 -0.83
C GLY A 330 -3.54 35.09 -1.18
N VAL A 331 -3.38 36.41 -1.17
CA VAL A 331 -2.08 37.08 -1.44
C VAL A 331 -1.00 36.62 -0.46
N ARG A 332 -1.33 36.49 0.83
CA ARG A 332 -0.40 35.98 1.85
C ARG A 332 0.04 34.56 1.55
N LEU A 333 -0.89 33.67 1.18
CA LEU A 333 -0.60 32.28 0.85
C LEU A 333 0.32 32.19 -0.38
N ILE A 334 0.02 32.96 -1.43
CA ILE A 334 0.84 33.03 -2.65
C ILE A 334 2.27 33.46 -2.29
N GLY A 335 2.42 34.53 -1.51
CA GLY A 335 3.73 35.02 -1.05
C GLY A 335 4.50 33.97 -0.21
N GLY A 336 3.79 33.18 0.59
CA GLY A 336 4.37 32.09 1.37
C GLY A 336 4.92 30.92 0.55
N THR A 337 4.48 30.75 -0.71
CA THR A 337 4.98 29.66 -1.57
C THR A 337 6.39 29.90 -2.11
N GLY A 338 6.89 31.14 -2.03
CA GLY A 338 8.15 31.56 -2.65
C GLY A 338 8.11 31.60 -4.18
N ARG A 339 6.94 31.40 -4.81
CA ARG A 339 6.74 31.49 -6.25
C ARG A 339 6.30 32.90 -6.65
N SER A 340 6.73 33.35 -7.82
CA SER A 340 6.28 34.62 -8.40
C SER A 340 5.03 34.35 -9.24
N GLU A 341 3.87 34.75 -8.72
CA GLU A 341 2.57 34.63 -9.40
C GLU A 341 1.90 36.01 -9.57
N PRO A 342 2.51 36.95 -10.32
CA PRO A 342 2.06 38.34 -10.38
C PRO A 342 0.67 38.50 -10.99
N GLU A 343 0.30 37.65 -11.96
CA GLU A 343 -1.03 37.65 -12.57
C GLU A 343 -2.12 37.28 -11.56
N LEU A 344 -1.86 36.29 -10.70
CA LEU A 344 -2.80 35.86 -9.65
C LEU A 344 -2.88 36.85 -8.49
N ILE A 345 -1.80 37.59 -8.19
CA ILE A 345 -1.82 38.65 -7.17
C ILE A 345 -2.57 39.88 -7.67
N ALA A 346 -2.51 40.16 -8.98
CA ALA A 346 -3.16 41.31 -9.60
C ALA A 346 -4.67 41.10 -9.82
N ALA A 347 -5.07 39.85 -10.10
CA ALA A 347 -6.48 39.43 -10.18
C ALA A 347 -7.14 39.44 -8.80
#